data_AF-A0A1Z8AHU1-F1
#
_entry.id   AF-A0A1Z8AHU1-F1
#
_cell.length_a   1.000
_cell.length_b   1.000
_cell.length_c   1.000
_cell.angle_alpha   90.00
_cell.angle_beta   90.00
_cell.angle_gamma   90.00
#
_symmetry.space_group_name_H-M   'P 1'
#
loop_
_entity.id
_entity.type
_entity.pdbx_description
1 polymer ?
#
loop_
_entity_poly.entity_id
_entity_poly.type
_entity_poly.pdbx_seq_one_letter_code
_entity_poly.pdbx_strand_id
1 'polypeptide(L)'
;MNSYFTNRYILNSVLIICWLATAILGINGFFKSHDLLTVSTVKFQLGDGLTSILGAFTFTFPILGLFVKVRIAKWLLITAVFLYTILILFDLHRLTPYMIVYFGIFSSLILLKYDSSVLFTALLIIASGIYIFSGLHKLNAGFVADIAPRLWFHSLPFSYNNSIGYSFAILETVAGLFLLIPLARKFASILLIVMHLIIIWKLGPWKLDWNYIVIPWNVMMIAVLIFIFRKSSFCKFKIGAARGLIITLGFFFWLLPAISQVTWIPENLSMMLYSGKSKSGYLIIDEKVDRFKPYDRTPDNDKMLISLQQYSMEERGIALHPELEIYNEILNNIKLAIPATDSIYYSNPKKLLEKL
;
A
#
# COMPACT_ATOMS: atom_id res chain seq x y z
N MET A 1 -21.78 25.15 13.56
CA MET A 1 -21.70 24.87 12.11
C MET A 1 -20.26 25.00 11.55
N ASN A 2 -19.44 25.94 12.06
CA ASN A 2 -18.07 26.17 11.58
C ASN A 2 -17.06 25.01 11.76
N SER A 3 -17.07 24.28 12.88
CA SER A 3 -16.05 23.22 13.11
C SER A 3 -16.12 22.04 12.14
N TYR A 4 -17.29 21.79 11.55
CA TYR A 4 -17.50 20.66 10.64
C TYR A 4 -16.89 20.90 9.26
N PHE A 5 -16.89 22.15 8.78
CA PHE A 5 -16.25 22.51 7.53
C PHE A 5 -14.73 22.47 7.68
N THR A 6 -14.18 22.97 8.79
CA THR A 6 -12.72 22.99 9.05
C THR A 6 -12.09 21.60 8.98
N ASN A 7 -12.74 20.58 9.55
CA ASN A 7 -12.18 19.21 9.57
C ASN A 7 -12.07 18.59 8.19
N ARG A 8 -13.01 18.94 7.29
CA ARG A 8 -13.03 18.42 5.93
C ARG A 8 -11.93 19.06 5.08
N TYR A 9 -11.69 20.36 5.23
CA TYR A 9 -10.60 21.03 4.52
C TYR A 9 -9.24 20.47 4.92
N ILE A 10 -9.01 20.25 6.22
CA ILE A 10 -7.79 19.61 6.71
C ILE A 10 -7.62 18.22 6.07
N LEU A 11 -8.68 17.40 6.05
CA LEU A 11 -8.64 16.08 5.44
C LEU A 11 -8.32 16.12 3.94
N ASN A 12 -8.94 17.07 3.20
CA ASN A 12 -8.64 17.29 1.78
C ASN A 12 -7.18 17.72 1.57
N SER A 13 -6.67 18.65 2.37
CA SER A 13 -5.29 19.14 2.26
C SER A 13 -4.29 18.03 2.54
N VAL A 14 -4.49 17.24 3.61
CA VAL A 14 -3.61 16.10 3.91
C VAL A 14 -3.67 15.07 2.79
N LEU A 15 -4.84 14.78 2.24
CA LEU A 15 -4.98 13.87 1.10
C LEU A 15 -4.18 14.35 -0.12
N ILE A 16 -4.30 15.61 -0.50
CA ILE A 16 -3.56 16.17 -1.64
C ILE A 16 -2.05 16.07 -1.40
N ILE A 17 -1.58 16.46 -0.21
CA ILE A 17 -0.16 16.41 0.14
C ILE A 17 0.37 14.97 0.07
N CYS A 18 -0.32 14.03 0.71
CA CYS A 18 0.11 12.62 0.76
C CYS A 18 0.05 11.97 -0.64
N TRP A 19 -0.95 12.31 -1.44
CA TRP A 19 -1.09 11.84 -2.81
C TRP A 19 0.03 12.35 -3.72
N LEU A 20 0.35 13.64 -3.65
CA LEU A 20 1.46 14.22 -4.41
C LEU A 20 2.82 13.69 -3.93
N ALA A 21 3.01 13.55 -2.62
CA ALA A 21 4.23 12.93 -2.08
C ALA A 21 4.39 11.48 -2.58
N THR A 22 3.29 10.71 -2.65
CA THR A 22 3.29 9.37 -3.23
C THR A 22 3.68 9.38 -4.71
N ALA A 23 3.16 10.34 -5.48
CA ALA A 23 3.50 10.53 -6.90
C ALA A 23 4.98 10.84 -7.10
N ILE A 24 5.54 11.74 -6.27
CA ILE A 24 6.94 12.17 -6.34
C ILE A 24 7.88 11.02 -5.94
N LEU A 25 7.59 10.35 -4.82
CA LEU A 25 8.41 9.24 -4.34
C LEU A 25 8.39 8.06 -5.32
N GLY A 26 7.26 7.80 -5.98
CA GLY A 26 7.12 6.76 -6.99
C GLY A 26 7.21 7.26 -8.43
N ILE A 27 7.90 8.37 -8.70
CA ILE A 27 7.84 9.05 -10.00
C ILE A 27 8.27 8.13 -11.15
N ASN A 28 9.32 7.33 -10.96
CA ASN A 28 9.79 6.40 -11.99
C ASN A 28 8.82 5.21 -12.15
N GLY A 29 8.19 4.73 -11.07
CA GLY A 29 7.24 3.61 -11.13
C GLY A 29 5.88 3.97 -11.73
N PHE A 30 5.36 5.17 -11.42
CA PHE A 30 4.03 5.59 -11.88
C PHE A 30 4.02 6.27 -13.25
N PHE A 31 5.12 6.91 -13.65
CA PHE A 31 5.17 7.75 -14.85
C PHE A 31 6.10 7.21 -15.95
N LYS A 32 6.91 6.19 -15.66
CA LYS A 32 7.82 5.58 -16.63
C LYS A 32 7.67 4.06 -16.63
N SER A 33 8.16 3.46 -17.69
CA SER A 33 8.36 2.01 -17.78
C SER A 33 9.82 1.72 -17.39
N HIS A 34 10.05 0.60 -16.72
CA HIS A 34 11.40 0.09 -16.46
C HIS A 34 11.69 -1.08 -17.40
N ASP A 35 12.86 -1.10 -18.04
CA ASP A 35 13.25 -2.12 -19.02
C ASP A 35 13.24 -3.56 -18.46
N LEU A 36 13.77 -3.77 -17.25
CA LEU A 36 13.83 -5.09 -16.61
C LEU A 36 12.58 -5.43 -15.77
N LEU A 37 12.07 -4.45 -15.02
CA LEU A 37 11.09 -4.69 -13.95
C LEU A 37 9.63 -4.48 -14.39
N THR A 38 9.37 -4.02 -15.61
CA THR A 38 7.98 -3.85 -16.09
C THR A 38 7.41 -5.21 -16.45
N VAL A 39 6.30 -5.56 -15.80
CA VAL A 39 5.52 -6.77 -16.12
C VAL A 39 4.13 -6.34 -16.57
N SER A 40 3.83 -6.61 -17.83
CA SER A 40 2.59 -6.18 -18.49
C SER A 40 1.69 -7.38 -18.78
N THR A 41 0.38 -7.18 -18.66
CA THR A 41 -0.61 -8.16 -19.16
C THR A 41 -0.75 -8.12 -20.68
N VAL A 42 -0.30 -7.02 -21.30
CA VAL A 42 -0.32 -6.80 -22.74
C VAL A 42 1.09 -6.96 -23.28
N LYS A 43 1.27 -7.69 -24.39
CA LYS A 43 2.59 -7.90 -25.04
C LYS A 43 3.21 -6.63 -25.66
N PHE A 44 2.62 -5.46 -25.40
CA PHE A 44 3.04 -4.17 -25.88
C PHE A 44 3.45 -3.31 -24.69
N GLN A 45 4.55 -2.57 -24.80
CA GLN A 45 4.96 -1.61 -23.79
C GLN A 45 4.55 -0.20 -24.20
N LEU A 46 3.95 0.54 -23.27
CA LEU A 46 3.73 1.97 -23.44
C LEU A 46 5.07 2.71 -23.37
N GLY A 47 5.33 3.58 -24.35
CA GLY A 47 6.45 4.51 -24.30
C GLY A 47 6.32 5.49 -23.13
N ASP A 48 7.45 5.90 -22.55
CA ASP A 48 7.49 6.73 -21.35
C ASP A 48 6.70 8.04 -21.46
N GLY A 49 6.70 8.68 -22.63
CA GLY A 49 5.93 9.91 -22.84
C GLY A 49 4.43 9.70 -22.64
N LEU A 50 3.88 8.62 -23.19
CA LEU A 50 2.45 8.29 -23.02
C LEU A 50 2.17 7.84 -21.58
N THR A 51 3.02 7.00 -21.00
CA THR A 51 2.93 6.60 -19.58
C THR A 51 2.90 7.81 -18.64
N SER A 52 3.77 8.79 -18.88
CA SER A 52 3.84 10.03 -18.10
C SER A 52 2.58 10.87 -18.22
N ILE A 53 2.02 11.01 -19.43
CA ILE A 53 0.76 11.75 -19.66
C ILE A 53 -0.41 11.07 -18.93
N LEU A 54 -0.52 9.74 -19.05
CA LEU A 54 -1.56 8.97 -18.36
C LEU A 54 -1.41 9.07 -16.83
N GLY A 55 -0.18 8.98 -16.33
CA GLY A 55 0.15 9.18 -14.92
C GLY A 55 -0.24 10.57 -14.44
N ALA A 56 0.09 11.61 -15.21
CA ALA A 56 -0.22 13.00 -14.86
C ALA A 56 -1.73 13.22 -14.73
N PHE A 57 -2.54 12.73 -15.67
CA PHE A 57 -4.00 12.82 -15.57
C PHE A 57 -4.57 11.99 -14.42
N THR A 58 -4.04 10.78 -14.21
CA THR A 58 -4.41 9.92 -13.08
C THR A 58 -4.22 10.63 -11.74
N PHE A 59 -3.11 11.34 -11.55
CA PHE A 59 -2.81 12.04 -10.30
C PHE A 59 -3.49 13.42 -10.19
N THR A 60 -3.74 14.13 -11.29
CA THR A 60 -4.31 15.49 -11.23
C THR A 60 -5.85 15.52 -11.18
N PHE A 61 -6.53 14.61 -11.87
CA PHE A 61 -7.99 14.63 -11.96
C PHE A 61 -8.71 14.45 -10.62
N PRO A 62 -8.29 13.54 -9.71
CA PRO A 62 -8.90 13.44 -8.39
C PRO A 62 -8.74 14.73 -7.56
N ILE A 63 -7.59 15.40 -7.66
CA ILE A 63 -7.34 16.69 -6.99
C ILE A 63 -8.32 17.75 -7.52
N LEU A 64 -8.41 17.93 -8.84
CA LEU A 64 -9.35 18.87 -9.45
C LEU A 64 -10.80 18.54 -9.06
N GLY A 65 -11.13 17.24 -8.97
CA GLY A 65 -12.42 16.74 -8.52
C GLY A 65 -12.84 17.25 -7.13
N LEU A 66 -11.90 17.50 -6.22
CA LEU A 66 -12.22 18.03 -4.89
C LEU A 66 -12.79 19.47 -4.96
N PHE A 67 -12.35 20.27 -5.94
CA PHE A 67 -12.66 21.69 -6.04
C PHE A 67 -13.89 21.99 -6.90
N VAL A 68 -14.21 21.15 -7.88
CA VAL A 68 -15.34 21.38 -8.81
C VAL A 68 -16.69 20.87 -8.27
N LYS A 69 -17.76 21.07 -9.06
CA LYS A 69 -19.10 20.53 -8.77
C LYS A 69 -19.10 19.01 -8.86
N VAL A 70 -19.86 18.34 -7.99
CA VAL A 70 -19.90 16.86 -7.88
C VAL A 70 -20.19 16.17 -9.22
N ARG A 71 -21.08 16.74 -10.05
CA ARG A 71 -21.39 16.20 -11.39
C ARG A 71 -20.15 16.09 -12.28
N ILE A 72 -19.29 17.12 -12.30
CA ILE A 72 -18.05 17.15 -13.09
C ILE A 72 -16.98 16.30 -12.40
N ALA A 73 -16.85 16.44 -11.08
CA ALA A 73 -15.86 15.71 -10.28
C ALA A 73 -16.02 14.19 -10.39
N LYS A 74 -17.26 13.70 -10.47
CA LYS A 74 -17.55 12.28 -10.70
C LYS A 74 -16.91 11.77 -11.99
N TRP A 75 -17.01 12.53 -13.09
CA TRP A 75 -16.42 12.14 -14.36
C TRP A 75 -14.89 12.21 -14.32
N LEU A 76 -14.32 13.25 -13.70
CA LEU A 76 -12.87 13.34 -13.49
C LEU A 76 -12.34 12.13 -12.72
N LEU A 77 -13.04 11.71 -11.66
CA LEU A 77 -12.69 10.54 -10.87
C LEU A 77 -12.82 9.23 -11.67
N ILE A 78 -13.92 9.04 -12.41
CA ILE A 78 -14.10 7.85 -13.27
C ILE A 78 -12.99 7.76 -14.30
N THR A 79 -12.67 8.88 -14.96
CA THR A 79 -11.57 8.94 -15.93
C THR A 79 -10.24 8.62 -15.25
N ALA A 80 -9.95 9.19 -14.08
CA ALA A 80 -8.72 8.88 -13.35
C ALA A 80 -8.58 7.39 -13.02
N VAL A 81 -9.65 6.75 -12.55
CA VAL A 81 -9.68 5.30 -12.25
C VAL A 81 -9.48 4.47 -13.52
N PHE A 82 -10.12 4.88 -14.63
CA PHE A 82 -9.95 4.22 -15.93
C PHE A 82 -8.50 4.32 -16.44
N LEU A 83 -7.90 5.52 -16.40
CA LEU A 83 -6.50 5.73 -16.80
C LEU A 83 -5.54 4.96 -15.90
N TYR A 84 -5.79 4.92 -14.59
CA TYR A 84 -4.99 4.10 -13.67
C TYR A 84 -5.11 2.60 -13.98
N THR A 85 -6.30 2.13 -14.35
CA THR A 85 -6.51 0.74 -14.78
C THR A 85 -5.67 0.44 -16.02
N ILE A 86 -5.65 1.34 -17.01
CA ILE A 86 -4.77 1.21 -18.17
C ILE A 86 -3.30 1.13 -17.73
N LEU A 87 -2.84 2.02 -16.85
CA LEU A 87 -1.47 2.00 -16.34
C LEU A 87 -1.12 0.67 -15.67
N ILE A 88 -2.05 0.06 -14.92
CA ILE A 88 -1.88 -1.26 -14.29
C ILE A 88 -1.75 -2.36 -15.33
N LEU A 89 -2.56 -2.34 -16.39
CA LEU A 89 -2.51 -3.37 -17.43
C LEU A 89 -1.14 -3.43 -18.12
N PHE A 90 -0.47 -2.29 -18.23
CA PHE A 90 0.88 -2.16 -18.81
C PHE A 90 2.02 -2.36 -17.82
N ASP A 91 1.72 -2.38 -16.52
CA ASP A 91 2.69 -2.54 -15.45
C ASP A 91 1.98 -2.91 -14.14
N LEU A 92 1.91 -4.22 -13.88
CA LEU A 92 1.17 -4.79 -12.76
C LEU A 92 1.66 -4.29 -11.40
N HIS A 93 2.92 -3.86 -11.31
CA HIS A 93 3.50 -3.31 -10.09
C HIS A 93 2.85 -2.00 -9.65
N ARG A 94 2.19 -1.27 -10.56
CA ARG A 94 1.48 -0.04 -10.20
C ARG A 94 0.26 -0.31 -9.33
N LEU A 95 -0.35 -1.49 -9.43
CA LEU A 95 -1.46 -1.90 -8.57
C LEU A 95 -0.93 -2.11 -7.16
N THR A 96 -1.22 -1.16 -6.27
CA THR A 96 -0.73 -1.19 -4.89
C THR A 96 -1.86 -0.91 -3.91
N PRO A 97 -1.81 -1.46 -2.68
CA PRO A 97 -2.88 -1.29 -1.70
C PRO A 97 -3.17 0.18 -1.41
N TYR A 98 -2.13 1.00 -1.24
CA TYR A 98 -2.29 2.40 -0.90
C TYR A 98 -2.97 3.21 -2.01
N MET A 99 -2.79 2.87 -3.29
CA MET A 99 -3.49 3.52 -4.39
C MET A 99 -4.99 3.22 -4.35
N ILE A 100 -5.37 1.98 -4.06
CA ILE A 100 -6.79 1.58 -3.88
C ILE A 100 -7.41 2.37 -2.73
N VAL A 101 -6.67 2.49 -1.61
CA VAL A 101 -7.09 3.27 -0.44
C VAL A 101 -7.28 4.75 -0.80
N TYR A 102 -6.31 5.37 -1.51
CA TYR A 102 -6.42 6.75 -1.96
C TYR A 102 -7.64 6.96 -2.87
N PHE A 103 -7.87 6.10 -3.86
CA PHE A 103 -9.05 6.20 -4.72
C PHE A 103 -10.36 6.02 -3.93
N GLY A 104 -10.39 5.13 -2.93
CA GLY A 104 -11.54 4.99 -2.02
C GLY A 104 -11.83 6.26 -1.22
N ILE A 105 -10.78 6.92 -0.71
CA ILE A 105 -10.90 8.18 0.05
C ILE A 105 -11.29 9.34 -0.88
N PHE A 106 -10.67 9.47 -2.07
CA PHE A 106 -11.07 10.46 -3.08
C PHE A 106 -12.54 10.27 -3.48
N SER A 107 -12.96 9.03 -3.75
CA SER A 107 -14.36 8.70 -4.07
C SER A 107 -15.31 9.16 -2.96
N SER A 108 -14.94 8.86 -1.71
CA SER A 108 -15.71 9.26 -0.54
C SER A 108 -15.81 10.78 -0.41
N LEU A 109 -14.69 11.51 -0.51
CA LEU A 109 -14.69 12.96 -0.37
C LEU A 109 -15.40 13.64 -1.54
N ILE A 110 -15.16 13.23 -2.78
CA ILE A 110 -15.76 13.85 -3.96
C ILE A 110 -17.28 13.62 -3.99
N LEU A 111 -17.72 12.37 -3.87
CA LEU A 111 -19.12 12.02 -4.08
C LEU A 111 -20.01 12.35 -2.87
N LEU A 112 -19.42 12.39 -1.66
CA LEU A 112 -20.12 12.73 -0.41
C LEU A 112 -19.78 14.16 0.02
N LYS A 113 -19.64 15.07 -0.96
CA LYS A 113 -19.22 16.46 -0.72
C LYS A 113 -20.10 17.20 0.28
N TYR A 114 -21.39 16.90 0.27
CA TYR A 114 -22.40 17.59 1.08
C TYR A 114 -23.01 16.71 2.19
N ASP A 115 -22.67 15.41 2.25
CA ASP A 115 -23.20 14.48 3.25
C ASP A 115 -22.11 14.01 4.21
N SER A 116 -21.88 14.80 5.26
CA SER A 116 -20.85 14.49 6.26
C SER A 116 -21.13 13.19 7.04
N SER A 117 -22.39 12.76 7.16
CA SER A 117 -22.71 11.56 7.95
C SER A 117 -22.44 10.29 7.15
N VAL A 118 -22.77 10.31 5.86
CA VAL A 118 -22.43 9.20 4.95
C VAL A 118 -20.93 9.19 4.66
N LEU A 119 -20.27 10.35 4.55
CA LEU A 119 -18.80 10.42 4.45
C LEU A 119 -18.11 9.73 5.63
N PHE A 120 -18.57 10.01 6.85
CA PHE A 120 -18.08 9.34 8.04
C PHE A 120 -18.24 7.81 7.92
N THR A 121 -19.40 7.34 7.43
CA THR A 121 -19.66 5.91 7.24
C THR A 121 -18.74 5.29 6.19
N ALA A 122 -18.51 5.98 5.06
CA ALA A 122 -17.61 5.54 4.00
C ALA A 122 -16.17 5.38 4.50
N LEU A 123 -15.65 6.40 5.20
CA LEU A 123 -14.31 6.35 5.79
C LEU A 123 -14.20 5.30 6.90
N LEU A 124 -15.28 5.10 7.67
CA LEU A 124 -15.34 4.04 8.68
C LEU A 124 -15.26 2.65 8.05
N ILE A 125 -15.95 2.40 6.94
CA ILE A 125 -15.89 1.13 6.19
C ILE A 125 -14.47 0.87 5.68
N ILE A 126 -13.85 1.88 5.04
CA ILE A 126 -12.47 1.78 4.54
C ILE A 126 -11.51 1.47 5.68
N ALA A 127 -11.51 2.29 6.74
CA ALA A 127 -10.58 2.15 7.86
C ALA A 127 -10.76 0.81 8.58
N SER A 128 -11.99 0.47 8.99
CA SER A 128 -12.25 -0.79 9.69
C SER A 128 -11.88 -2.01 8.86
N GLY A 129 -12.24 -2.04 7.57
CA GLY A 129 -11.90 -3.13 6.67
C GLY A 129 -10.39 -3.35 6.58
N ILE A 130 -9.63 -2.28 6.35
CA ILE A 130 -8.16 -2.35 6.29
C ILE A 130 -7.59 -2.98 7.56
N TYR A 131 -7.92 -2.47 8.76
CA TYR A 131 -7.31 -2.95 10.01
C TYR A 131 -7.76 -4.36 10.38
N ILE A 132 -9.03 -4.71 10.15
CA ILE A 132 -9.52 -6.06 10.43
C ILE A 132 -8.77 -7.06 9.57
N PHE A 133 -8.78 -6.89 8.24
CA PHE A 133 -8.23 -7.90 7.35
C PHE A 133 -6.71 -7.87 7.28
N SER A 134 -6.07 -6.71 7.45
CA SER A 134 -4.61 -6.64 7.58
C SER A 134 -4.14 -7.30 8.88
N GLY A 135 -4.83 -7.06 10.00
CA GLY A 135 -4.54 -7.72 11.27
C GLY A 135 -4.72 -9.24 11.20
N LEU A 136 -5.84 -9.71 10.61
CA LEU A 136 -6.08 -11.14 10.42
C LEU A 136 -5.00 -11.80 9.55
N HIS A 137 -4.58 -11.14 8.47
CA HIS A 137 -3.50 -11.65 7.62
C HIS A 137 -2.16 -11.77 8.36
N LYS A 138 -1.93 -10.95 9.39
CA LYS A 138 -0.71 -10.98 10.23
C LYS A 138 -0.72 -12.07 11.31
N LEU A 139 -1.81 -12.82 11.48
CA LEU A 139 -1.88 -13.96 12.40
C LEU A 139 -1.21 -15.21 11.81
N ASN A 140 0.10 -15.13 11.55
CA ASN A 140 0.88 -16.22 11.01
C ASN A 140 2.36 -16.14 11.46
N ALA A 141 3.09 -17.25 11.29
CA ALA A 141 4.47 -17.36 11.73
C ALA A 141 5.43 -16.43 10.96
N GLY A 142 5.19 -16.14 9.68
CA GLY A 142 6.02 -15.23 8.89
C GLY A 142 5.96 -13.80 9.40
N PHE A 143 4.78 -13.29 9.74
CA PHE A 143 4.67 -11.98 10.40
C PHE A 143 5.46 -11.95 11.70
N VAL A 144 5.28 -12.96 12.55
CA VAL A 144 5.86 -13.03 13.89
C VAL A 144 7.37 -13.20 13.84
N ALA A 145 7.90 -13.99 12.91
CA ALA A 145 9.33 -14.23 12.80
C ALA A 145 10.08 -13.10 12.08
N ASP A 146 9.48 -12.52 11.03
CA ASP A 146 10.22 -11.69 10.08
C ASP A 146 9.86 -10.20 10.11
N ILE A 147 8.61 -9.85 10.48
CA ILE A 147 8.09 -8.48 10.40
C ILE A 147 7.94 -7.83 11.78
N ALA A 148 7.21 -8.47 12.69
CA ALA A 148 6.92 -7.96 14.03
C ALA A 148 8.18 -7.61 14.86
N PRO A 149 9.30 -8.37 14.83
CA PRO A 149 10.50 -8.01 15.59
C PRO A 149 11.09 -6.66 15.15
N ARG A 150 10.89 -6.27 13.89
CA ARG A 150 11.37 -4.98 13.37
C ARG A 150 10.63 -3.80 13.98
N LEU A 151 9.37 -4.00 14.37
CA LEU A 151 8.55 -3.00 15.06
C LEU A 151 8.81 -2.98 16.57
N TRP A 152 9.51 -3.99 17.11
CA TRP A 152 9.82 -4.09 18.54
C TRP A 152 10.82 -3.04 19.02
N PHE A 153 10.61 -2.54 20.24
CA PHE A 153 11.53 -1.63 20.92
C PHE A 153 12.50 -2.45 21.78
N HIS A 154 13.67 -2.75 21.24
CA HIS A 154 14.73 -3.52 21.92
C HIS A 154 15.29 -2.84 23.18
N SER A 155 14.95 -1.58 23.44
CA SER A 155 15.27 -0.86 24.68
C SER A 155 14.32 -1.15 25.85
N LEU A 156 13.23 -1.90 25.63
CA LEU A 156 12.31 -2.31 26.69
C LEU A 156 12.95 -3.39 27.57
N PRO A 157 12.56 -3.50 28.86
CA PRO A 157 13.19 -4.41 29.82
C PRO A 157 12.89 -5.90 29.56
N PHE A 158 12.17 -6.23 28.49
CA PHE A 158 11.84 -7.59 28.11
C PHE A 158 12.10 -7.81 26.61
N SER A 159 12.61 -9.00 26.30
CA SER A 159 12.94 -9.40 24.95
C SER A 159 11.68 -9.69 24.13
N TYR A 160 11.79 -9.47 22.83
CA TYR A 160 10.78 -9.90 21.88
C TYR A 160 10.54 -11.42 21.98
N ASN A 161 9.28 -11.83 21.87
CA ASN A 161 8.89 -13.22 21.74
C ASN A 161 7.68 -13.37 20.81
N ASN A 162 7.36 -14.60 20.41
CA ASN A 162 6.28 -14.85 19.47
C ASN A 162 4.90 -14.38 19.96
N SER A 163 4.64 -14.45 21.28
CA SER A 163 3.39 -13.98 21.88
C SER A 163 3.19 -12.47 21.69
N ILE A 164 4.28 -11.68 21.80
CA ILE A 164 4.27 -10.24 21.49
C ILE A 164 3.94 -10.01 20.01
N GLY A 165 4.55 -10.79 19.12
CA GLY A 165 4.26 -10.73 17.68
C GLY A 165 2.78 -10.96 17.35
N TYR A 166 2.19 -12.04 17.86
CA TYR A 166 0.76 -12.30 17.69
C TYR A 166 -0.11 -11.22 18.33
N SER A 167 0.32 -10.65 19.46
CA SER A 167 -0.41 -9.55 20.12
C SER A 167 -0.53 -8.31 19.22
N PHE A 168 0.48 -7.99 18.41
CA PHE A 168 0.37 -6.88 17.44
C PHE A 168 -0.75 -7.11 16.42
N ALA A 169 -0.82 -8.30 15.83
CA ALA A 169 -1.85 -8.67 14.87
C ALA A 169 -3.26 -8.70 15.48
N ILE A 170 -3.38 -9.24 16.71
CA ILE A 170 -4.66 -9.26 17.45
C ILE A 170 -5.11 -7.84 17.79
N LEU A 171 -4.23 -6.99 18.31
CA LEU A 171 -4.56 -5.61 18.66
C LEU A 171 -5.02 -4.81 17.44
N GLU A 172 -4.37 -4.98 16.29
CA GLU A 172 -4.78 -4.33 15.03
C GLU A 172 -6.20 -4.78 14.61
N THR A 173 -6.45 -6.09 14.63
CA THR A 173 -7.76 -6.68 14.27
C THR A 173 -8.86 -6.19 15.21
N VAL A 174 -8.63 -6.26 16.53
CA VAL A 174 -9.58 -5.86 17.57
C VAL A 174 -9.84 -4.35 17.49
N ALA A 175 -8.81 -3.52 17.27
CA ALA A 175 -9.00 -2.09 17.07
C ALA A 175 -9.86 -1.80 15.82
N GLY A 176 -9.65 -2.53 14.73
CA GLY A 176 -10.49 -2.45 13.53
C GLY A 176 -11.96 -2.77 13.80
N LEU A 177 -12.24 -3.83 14.59
CA LEU A 177 -13.60 -4.17 15.04
C LEU A 177 -14.18 -3.09 15.96
N PHE A 178 -13.39 -2.58 16.90
CA PHE A 178 -13.81 -1.55 17.85
C PHE A 178 -14.12 -0.20 17.18
N LEU A 179 -13.58 0.10 16.00
CA LEU A 179 -14.00 1.26 15.22
C LEU A 179 -15.51 1.20 14.88
N LEU A 180 -16.05 0.00 14.63
CA LEU A 180 -17.47 -0.18 14.29
C LEU A 180 -18.38 0.05 15.49
N ILE A 181 -17.89 -0.26 16.69
CA ILE A 181 -18.63 -0.13 17.95
C ILE A 181 -18.61 1.33 18.42
N PRO A 182 -19.76 2.04 18.47
CA PRO A 182 -19.79 3.47 18.79
C PRO A 182 -19.09 3.84 20.11
N LEU A 183 -19.23 2.99 21.14
CA LEU A 183 -18.66 3.21 22.47
C LEU A 183 -17.12 3.05 22.49
N ALA A 184 -16.56 2.14 21.70
CA ALA A 184 -15.13 1.85 21.68
C ALA A 184 -14.35 2.64 20.61
N ARG A 185 -15.06 3.27 19.65
CA ARG A 185 -14.47 3.89 18.47
C ARG A 185 -13.38 4.92 18.75
N LYS A 186 -13.57 5.78 19.76
CA LYS A 186 -12.57 6.81 20.13
C LYS A 186 -11.27 6.16 20.57
N PHE A 187 -11.38 5.17 21.45
CA PHE A 187 -10.23 4.42 21.96
C PHE A 187 -9.52 3.69 20.81
N ALA A 188 -10.28 3.01 19.94
CA ALA A 188 -9.73 2.36 18.76
C ALA A 188 -8.99 3.33 17.84
N SER A 189 -9.54 4.52 17.57
CA SER A 189 -8.86 5.54 16.77
C SER A 189 -7.53 5.99 17.39
N ILE A 190 -7.48 6.19 18.71
CA ILE A 190 -6.24 6.56 19.41
C ILE A 190 -5.19 5.45 19.26
N LEU A 191 -5.58 4.20 19.54
CA LEU A 191 -4.69 3.04 19.46
C LEU A 191 -4.08 2.91 18.05
N LEU A 192 -4.91 3.04 17.01
CA LEU A 192 -4.47 2.96 15.61
C LEU A 192 -3.61 4.16 15.20
N ILE A 193 -3.89 5.38 15.70
CA ILE A 193 -3.02 6.54 15.47
C ILE A 193 -1.64 6.29 16.07
N VAL A 194 -1.57 5.81 17.32
CA VAL A 194 -0.31 5.47 17.98
C VAL A 194 0.45 4.40 17.20
N MET A 195 -0.25 3.36 16.73
CA MET A 195 0.34 2.34 15.86
C MET A 195 0.97 2.95 14.60
N HIS A 196 0.27 3.85 13.89
CA HIS A 196 0.82 4.51 12.71
C HIS A 196 2.02 5.40 13.01
N LEU A 197 2.03 6.09 14.15
CA LEU A 197 3.19 6.87 14.59
C LEU A 197 4.41 5.95 14.84
N ILE A 198 4.20 4.78 15.45
CA ILE A 198 5.25 3.78 15.62
C ILE A 198 5.75 3.27 14.26
N ILE A 199 4.84 2.97 13.33
CA ILE A 199 5.18 2.54 11.96
C ILE A 199 6.02 3.61 11.25
N ILE A 200 5.60 4.87 11.27
CA ILE A 200 6.36 5.97 10.64
C ILE A 200 7.73 6.13 11.30
N TRP A 201 7.82 6.02 12.62
CA TRP A 201 9.09 6.14 13.33
C TRP A 201 10.06 4.98 13.04
N LYS A 202 9.53 3.76 12.91
CA LYS A 202 10.31 2.53 12.69
C LYS A 202 10.65 2.27 11.22
N LEU A 203 9.70 2.48 10.32
CA LEU A 203 9.84 2.27 8.87
C LEU A 203 10.23 3.55 8.13
N GLY A 204 10.37 4.68 8.82
CA GLY A 204 10.85 5.92 8.25
C GLY A 204 12.34 5.89 7.89
N PRO A 205 12.86 6.98 7.29
CA PRO A 205 14.22 7.10 6.73
C PRO A 205 15.34 6.88 7.75
N TRP A 206 15.01 6.74 9.03
CA TRP A 206 15.99 6.64 10.10
C TRP A 206 16.41 5.22 10.45
N LYS A 207 15.69 4.16 10.01
CA LYS A 207 15.99 2.77 10.45
C LYS A 207 15.77 1.64 9.44
N LEU A 208 14.95 1.78 8.38
CA LEU A 208 14.62 0.68 7.45
C LEU A 208 14.33 1.20 6.02
N ASP A 209 15.37 1.28 5.17
CA ASP A 209 15.42 1.95 3.85
C ASP A 209 14.58 1.34 2.71
N TRP A 210 13.39 0.80 2.94
CA TRP A 210 12.81 -0.15 1.97
C TRP A 210 11.54 0.36 1.28
N ASN A 211 10.81 1.34 1.84
CA ASN A 211 9.60 1.87 1.20
C ASN A 211 9.19 3.27 1.69
N TYR A 212 9.69 4.34 1.07
CA TYR A 212 9.35 5.71 1.48
C TYR A 212 7.86 6.07 1.31
N ILE A 213 7.13 5.43 0.38
CA ILE A 213 5.69 5.67 0.17
C ILE A 213 4.86 5.25 1.40
N VAL A 214 5.40 4.39 2.27
CA VAL A 214 4.75 4.03 3.53
C VAL A 214 4.45 5.28 4.38
N ILE A 215 5.28 6.31 4.31
CA ILE A 215 5.14 7.53 5.13
C ILE A 215 3.87 8.32 4.75
N PRO A 216 3.71 8.83 3.51
CA PRO A 216 2.51 9.58 3.15
C PRO A 216 1.24 8.74 3.31
N TRP A 217 1.29 7.44 3.03
CA TRP A 217 0.15 6.57 3.27
C TRP A 217 -0.25 6.50 4.76
N ASN A 218 0.71 6.29 5.66
CA ASN A 218 0.41 6.23 7.11
C ASN A 218 -0.07 7.59 7.64
N VAL A 219 0.49 8.71 7.15
CA VAL A 219 0.01 10.07 7.48
C VAL A 219 -1.44 10.26 7.05
N MET A 220 -1.80 9.79 5.84
CA MET A 220 -3.19 9.83 5.38
C MET A 220 -4.12 9.00 6.27
N MET A 221 -3.70 7.79 6.67
CA MET A 221 -4.49 6.94 7.57
C MET A 221 -4.69 7.59 8.94
N ILE A 222 -3.68 8.26 9.49
CA ILE A 222 -3.81 9.07 10.72
C ILE A 222 -4.87 10.16 10.54
N ALA A 223 -4.86 10.90 9.42
CA ALA A 223 -5.85 11.95 9.17
C ALA A 223 -7.28 11.40 9.08
N VAL A 224 -7.48 10.23 8.45
CA VAL A 224 -8.77 9.53 8.43
C VAL A 224 -9.20 9.16 9.85
N LEU A 225 -8.30 8.60 10.67
CA LEU A 225 -8.59 8.23 12.06
C LEU A 225 -8.92 9.45 12.93
N ILE A 226 -8.22 10.57 12.77
CA ILE A 226 -8.54 11.83 13.45
C ILE A 226 -9.93 12.31 13.05
N PHE A 227 -10.28 12.23 11.76
CA PHE A 227 -11.63 12.58 11.29
C PHE A 227 -12.69 11.70 11.96
N ILE A 228 -12.48 10.38 12.00
CA ILE A 228 -13.38 9.42 12.66
C ILE A 228 -13.48 9.70 14.16
N PHE A 229 -12.35 9.89 14.84
CA PHE A 229 -12.27 10.21 16.27
C PHE A 229 -13.11 11.44 16.61
N ARG A 230 -12.96 12.54 15.87
CA ARG A 230 -13.66 13.81 16.13
C ARG A 230 -15.17 13.73 15.86
N LYS A 231 -15.61 12.84 14.98
CA LYS A 231 -17.03 12.65 14.62
C LYS A 231 -17.72 11.53 15.41
N SER A 232 -16.95 10.67 16.06
CA SER A 232 -17.39 9.42 16.68
C SER A 232 -18.58 9.55 17.64
N SER A 233 -18.68 10.63 18.43
CA SER A 233 -19.76 10.86 19.41
C SER A 233 -21.08 11.30 18.80
N PHE A 234 -21.09 11.74 17.53
CA PHE A 234 -22.24 12.38 16.90
C PHE A 234 -22.81 11.59 15.73
N CYS A 235 -22.06 10.65 15.17
CA CYS A 235 -22.42 9.98 13.92
C CYS A 235 -22.73 8.49 14.13
N LYS A 236 -23.97 8.12 13.78
CA LYS A 236 -24.41 6.73 13.57
C LYS A 236 -24.09 6.29 12.14
N PHE A 237 -24.03 4.99 11.90
CA PHE A 237 -23.87 4.42 10.58
C PHE A 237 -25.04 4.86 9.67
N LYS A 238 -24.73 5.43 8.51
CA LYS A 238 -25.72 5.90 7.53
C LYS A 238 -25.25 5.60 6.11
N ILE A 239 -26.12 4.95 5.34
CA ILE A 239 -25.87 4.67 3.91
C ILE A 239 -26.38 5.82 3.03
N GLY A 240 -27.55 6.38 3.40
CA GLY A 240 -28.19 7.47 2.66
C GLY A 240 -28.45 7.11 1.19
N ALA A 241 -28.46 8.12 0.32
CA ALA A 241 -28.63 7.96 -1.12
C ALA A 241 -27.39 7.39 -1.84
N ALA A 242 -26.24 7.29 -1.16
CA ALA A 242 -24.97 6.87 -1.75
C ALA A 242 -24.75 5.34 -1.71
N ARG A 243 -25.84 4.57 -1.78
CA ARG A 243 -25.83 3.10 -1.65
C ARG A 243 -24.81 2.43 -2.58
N GLY A 244 -24.74 2.87 -3.84
CA GLY A 244 -23.78 2.32 -4.81
C GLY A 244 -22.33 2.46 -4.36
N LEU A 245 -21.93 3.66 -3.92
CA LEU A 245 -20.57 3.90 -3.40
C LEU A 245 -20.28 3.04 -2.16
N ILE A 246 -21.21 2.98 -1.21
CA ILE A 246 -21.03 2.20 0.02
C ILE A 246 -20.87 0.71 -0.29
N ILE A 247 -21.64 0.18 -1.25
CA ILE A 247 -21.49 -1.21 -1.73
C ILE A 247 -20.12 -1.40 -2.37
N THR A 248 -19.68 -0.47 -3.25
CA THR A 248 -18.35 -0.55 -3.87
C THR A 248 -17.23 -0.54 -2.84
N LEU A 249 -17.29 0.34 -1.84
CA LEU A 249 -16.31 0.36 -0.74
C LEU A 249 -16.37 -0.92 0.09
N GLY A 250 -17.56 -1.42 0.41
CA GLY A 250 -17.74 -2.71 1.08
C GLY A 250 -17.14 -3.86 0.26
N PHE A 251 -17.27 -3.84 -1.06
CA PHE A 251 -16.65 -4.85 -1.92
C PHE A 251 -15.12 -4.84 -1.80
N PHE A 252 -14.48 -3.68 -1.97
CA PHE A 252 -13.02 -3.58 -1.99
C PHE A 252 -12.36 -3.70 -0.62
N PHE A 253 -12.99 -3.20 0.45
CA PHE A 253 -12.38 -3.15 1.77
C PHE A 253 -12.90 -4.22 2.74
N TRP A 254 -14.01 -4.89 2.40
CA TRP A 254 -14.56 -5.97 3.21
C TRP A 254 -14.67 -7.30 2.48
N LEU A 255 -15.36 -7.34 1.33
CA LEU A 255 -15.62 -8.62 0.67
C LEU A 255 -14.34 -9.23 0.09
N LEU A 256 -13.58 -8.48 -0.70
CA LEU A 256 -12.34 -8.98 -1.31
C LEU A 256 -11.31 -9.42 -0.24
N PRO A 257 -11.00 -8.62 0.79
CA PRO A 257 -10.05 -9.04 1.83
C PRO A 257 -10.56 -10.16 2.75
N ALA A 258 -11.89 -10.32 2.88
CA ALA A 258 -12.48 -11.48 3.58
C ALA A 258 -12.32 -12.76 2.78
N ILE A 259 -12.66 -12.70 1.48
CA ILE A 259 -12.51 -13.84 0.56
C ILE A 259 -11.05 -14.28 0.50
N SER A 260 -10.09 -13.34 0.51
CA SER A 260 -8.66 -13.65 0.49
C SER A 260 -8.14 -14.37 1.74
N GLN A 261 -8.92 -14.49 2.81
CA GLN A 261 -8.58 -15.34 3.96
C GLN A 261 -8.70 -16.83 3.63
N VAL A 262 -9.57 -17.19 2.66
CA VAL A 262 -9.95 -18.58 2.37
C VAL A 262 -9.50 -19.02 0.98
N THR A 263 -9.49 -18.11 0.01
CA THR A 263 -9.04 -18.38 -1.36
C THR A 263 -7.93 -17.44 -1.77
N TRP A 264 -7.26 -17.79 -2.87
CA TRP A 264 -6.25 -16.93 -3.46
C TRP A 264 -6.89 -15.69 -4.09
N ILE A 265 -6.45 -14.52 -3.63
CA ILE A 265 -6.71 -13.21 -4.23
C ILE A 265 -5.35 -12.50 -4.25
N PRO A 266 -5.01 -11.74 -5.30
CA PRO A 266 -3.77 -10.97 -5.37
C PRO A 266 -3.50 -10.18 -4.09
N GLU A 267 -2.24 -10.17 -3.64
CA GLU A 267 -1.87 -9.61 -2.35
C GLU A 267 -2.28 -8.13 -2.24
N ASN A 268 -2.07 -7.40 -3.33
CA ASN A 268 -2.32 -5.96 -3.40
C ASN A 268 -3.82 -5.59 -3.33
N LEU A 269 -4.73 -6.54 -3.61
CA LEU A 269 -6.18 -6.39 -3.44
C LEU A 269 -6.68 -6.85 -2.07
N SER A 270 -5.84 -7.55 -1.31
CA SER A 270 -6.23 -8.32 -0.13
C SER A 270 -5.94 -7.64 1.21
N MET A 271 -5.41 -6.42 1.19
CA MET A 271 -4.92 -5.70 2.40
C MET A 271 -3.87 -6.51 3.19
N MET A 272 -3.15 -7.40 2.50
CA MET A 272 -2.22 -8.38 3.09
C MET A 272 -0.76 -7.86 3.16
N LEU A 273 -0.52 -6.63 2.72
CA LEU A 273 0.80 -6.01 2.74
C LEU A 273 1.43 -6.06 4.15
N TYR A 274 2.69 -6.47 4.23
CA TYR A 274 3.44 -6.69 5.48
C TYR A 274 2.86 -7.79 6.39
N SER A 275 2.09 -8.73 5.84
CA SER A 275 1.62 -9.92 6.56
C SER A 275 2.72 -10.96 6.82
N GLY A 276 3.88 -10.86 6.18
CA GLY A 276 4.90 -11.90 6.21
C GLY A 276 4.52 -13.18 5.44
N LYS A 277 3.42 -13.17 4.68
CA LYS A 277 3.05 -14.23 3.74
C LYS A 277 3.63 -13.99 2.33
N SER A 278 4.00 -12.76 2.04
CA SER A 278 4.53 -12.32 0.74
C SER A 278 5.85 -13.01 0.44
N LYS A 279 6.04 -13.42 -0.82
CA LYS A 279 7.31 -14.00 -1.27
C LYS A 279 8.30 -12.88 -1.55
N SER A 280 9.56 -13.09 -1.19
CA SER A 280 10.66 -12.19 -1.54
C SER A 280 11.48 -12.82 -2.67
N GLY A 281 11.61 -12.11 -3.79
CA GLY A 281 12.43 -12.54 -4.92
C GLY A 281 13.88 -12.06 -4.79
N TYR A 282 14.82 -12.98 -4.92
CA TYR A 282 16.25 -12.71 -4.95
C TYR A 282 16.85 -13.21 -6.26
N LEU A 283 17.60 -12.35 -6.93
CA LEU A 283 18.36 -12.69 -8.12
C LEU A 283 19.79 -13.08 -7.71
N ILE A 284 20.25 -14.23 -8.18
CA ILE A 284 21.67 -14.60 -8.09
C ILE A 284 22.26 -14.53 -9.50
N ILE A 285 23.39 -13.84 -9.62
CA ILE A 285 24.12 -13.67 -10.87
C ILE A 285 25.52 -14.20 -10.66
N ASP A 286 25.96 -15.14 -11.49
CA ASP A 286 27.26 -15.80 -11.32
C ASP A 286 28.44 -14.90 -11.69
N GLU A 287 28.22 -13.94 -12.58
CA GLU A 287 29.22 -12.96 -12.99
C GLU A 287 28.85 -11.55 -12.49
N LYS A 288 29.86 -10.78 -12.07
CA LYS A 288 29.65 -9.40 -11.63
C LYS A 288 29.26 -8.51 -12.80
N VAL A 289 28.02 -8.03 -12.80
CA VAL A 289 27.49 -7.09 -13.78
C VAL A 289 27.51 -5.68 -13.22
N ASP A 290 28.17 -4.75 -13.91
CA ASP A 290 28.34 -3.35 -13.48
C ASP A 290 27.01 -2.68 -13.10
N ARG A 291 25.96 -2.94 -13.88
CA ARG A 291 24.60 -2.41 -13.64
C ARG A 291 24.06 -2.75 -12.25
N PHE A 292 24.39 -3.92 -11.71
CA PHE A 292 23.85 -4.39 -10.43
C PHE A 292 24.77 -4.15 -9.24
N LYS A 293 26.00 -3.66 -9.45
CA LYS A 293 26.98 -3.44 -8.37
C LYS A 293 26.43 -2.62 -7.20
N PRO A 294 25.63 -1.55 -7.41
CA PRO A 294 25.08 -0.77 -6.28
C PRO A 294 24.11 -1.54 -5.38
N TYR A 295 23.51 -2.62 -5.89
CA TYR A 295 22.47 -3.39 -5.18
C TYR A 295 22.96 -4.75 -4.69
N ASP A 296 24.25 -5.06 -4.88
CA ASP A 296 24.85 -6.31 -4.46
C ASP A 296 24.97 -6.40 -2.94
N ARG A 297 24.34 -7.43 -2.37
CA ARG A 297 24.36 -7.70 -0.94
C ARG A 297 25.58 -8.52 -0.50
N THR A 298 26.33 -9.07 -1.45
CA THR A 298 27.52 -9.90 -1.21
C THR A 298 28.69 -9.44 -2.09
N PRO A 299 29.14 -8.17 -1.97
CA PRO A 299 30.15 -7.59 -2.86
C PRO A 299 31.50 -8.32 -2.80
N ASP A 300 31.79 -9.02 -1.70
CA ASP A 300 33.03 -9.76 -1.47
C ASP A 300 33.02 -11.18 -2.07
N ASN A 301 31.84 -11.68 -2.49
CA ASN A 301 31.70 -13.00 -3.12
C ASN A 301 31.88 -12.89 -4.65
N ASP A 302 32.12 -14.02 -5.31
CA ASP A 302 32.20 -14.09 -6.78
C ASP A 302 30.83 -13.87 -7.43
N LYS A 303 29.76 -14.34 -6.77
CA LYS A 303 28.37 -14.19 -7.20
C LYS A 303 27.71 -12.95 -6.56
N MET A 304 26.82 -12.32 -7.31
CA MET A 304 26.01 -11.20 -6.81
C MET A 304 24.67 -11.69 -6.25
N LEU A 305 24.23 -11.11 -5.14
CA LEU A 305 22.90 -11.36 -4.57
C LEU A 305 22.07 -10.07 -4.54
N ILE A 306 21.07 -9.99 -5.41
CA ILE A 306 20.22 -8.80 -5.54
C ILE A 306 18.82 -9.06 -4.99
N SER A 307 18.37 -8.20 -4.07
CA SER A 307 16.97 -8.18 -3.66
C SER A 307 16.14 -7.44 -4.70
N LEU A 308 15.24 -8.14 -5.40
CA LEU A 308 14.41 -7.52 -6.45
C LEU A 308 13.48 -6.44 -5.86
N GLN A 309 13.02 -6.65 -4.63
CA GLN A 309 12.22 -5.65 -3.92
C GLN A 309 13.02 -4.38 -3.65
N GLN A 310 14.28 -4.51 -3.21
CA GLN A 310 15.15 -3.34 -2.97
C GLN A 310 15.47 -2.63 -4.28
N TYR A 311 15.84 -3.40 -5.30
CA TYR A 311 16.15 -2.88 -6.63
C TYR A 311 14.96 -2.08 -7.21
N SER A 312 13.74 -2.60 -7.14
CA SER A 312 12.55 -1.87 -7.58
C SER A 312 12.28 -0.61 -6.78
N MET A 313 12.51 -0.64 -5.46
CA MET A 313 12.27 0.51 -4.61
C MET A 313 13.27 1.64 -4.88
N GLU A 314 14.53 1.32 -5.16
CA GLU A 314 15.57 2.30 -5.48
C GLU A 314 15.40 2.86 -6.91
N GLU A 315 15.10 2.01 -7.90
CA GLU A 315 14.95 2.45 -9.29
C GLU A 315 13.62 3.12 -9.58
N ARG A 316 12.53 2.57 -9.02
CA ARG A 316 11.15 2.93 -9.39
C ARG A 316 10.40 3.66 -8.29
N GLY A 317 10.83 3.52 -7.04
CA GLY A 317 10.10 4.06 -5.89
C GLY A 317 8.80 3.32 -5.57
N ILE A 318 8.53 2.20 -6.23
CA ILE A 318 7.35 1.35 -5.98
C ILE A 318 7.76 -0.09 -5.72
N ALA A 319 6.99 -0.75 -4.85
CA ALA A 319 7.21 -2.14 -4.48
C ALA A 319 6.82 -3.10 -5.61
N LEU A 320 7.48 -4.27 -5.66
CA LEU A 320 7.08 -5.32 -6.57
C LEU A 320 5.79 -5.98 -6.10
N HIS A 321 5.11 -6.59 -7.06
CA HIS A 321 3.88 -7.34 -6.87
C HIS A 321 4.35 -8.78 -6.53
N PRO A 322 4.12 -9.28 -5.30
CA PRO A 322 4.83 -10.43 -4.71
C PRO A 322 4.34 -11.82 -5.19
N GLU A 323 4.13 -11.97 -6.51
CA GLU A 323 3.55 -13.15 -7.14
C GLU A 323 4.64 -13.88 -7.94
N LEU A 324 4.62 -15.22 -7.90
CA LEU A 324 5.68 -16.02 -8.52
C LEU A 324 5.75 -15.82 -10.04
N GLU A 325 4.58 -15.74 -10.68
CA GLU A 325 4.43 -15.54 -12.10
C GLU A 325 5.07 -14.22 -12.55
N ILE A 326 4.93 -13.18 -11.72
CA ILE A 326 5.51 -11.86 -11.98
C ILE A 326 7.03 -11.91 -11.84
N TYR A 327 7.57 -12.59 -10.82
CA TYR A 327 9.00 -12.78 -10.70
C TYR A 327 9.59 -13.60 -11.86
N ASN A 328 8.89 -14.63 -12.34
CA ASN A 328 9.33 -15.39 -13.52
C ASN A 328 9.42 -14.49 -14.75
N GLU A 329 8.48 -13.58 -14.96
CA GLU A 329 8.54 -12.64 -16.08
C GLU A 329 9.69 -11.65 -15.92
N ILE A 330 9.95 -11.16 -14.70
CA ILE A 330 11.13 -10.34 -14.42
C ILE A 330 12.42 -11.11 -14.75
N LEU A 331 12.52 -12.40 -14.39
CA LEU A 331 13.69 -13.22 -14.76
C LEU A 331 13.86 -13.30 -16.27
N ASN A 332 12.77 -13.52 -17.01
CA ASN A 332 12.81 -13.60 -18.46
C ASN A 332 13.32 -12.28 -19.06
N ASN A 333 12.81 -11.14 -18.60
CA ASN A 333 13.28 -9.82 -19.01
C ASN A 333 14.78 -9.64 -18.73
N ILE A 334 15.24 -10.05 -17.55
CA ILE A 334 16.65 -9.96 -17.16
C ILE A 334 17.51 -10.87 -18.03
N LYS A 335 17.11 -12.12 -18.28
CA LYS A 335 17.87 -13.05 -19.14
C LYS A 335 17.99 -12.55 -20.58
N LEU A 336 16.95 -11.89 -21.10
CA LEU A 336 16.98 -11.30 -22.44
C LEU A 336 17.98 -10.13 -22.52
N ALA A 337 18.10 -9.33 -21.46
CA ALA A 337 19.01 -8.20 -21.42
C ALA A 337 20.45 -8.59 -21.00
N ILE A 338 20.58 -9.60 -20.13
CA ILE A 338 21.79 -10.02 -19.44
C ILE A 338 21.81 -11.56 -19.41
N PRO A 339 22.35 -12.22 -20.45
CA PRO A 339 22.32 -13.67 -20.59
C PRO A 339 23.06 -14.45 -19.48
N ALA A 340 23.99 -13.81 -18.77
CA ALA A 340 24.78 -14.40 -17.67
C ALA A 340 23.97 -14.65 -16.36
N THR A 341 22.65 -14.62 -16.44
CA THR A 341 21.76 -14.75 -15.28
C THR A 341 21.20 -16.16 -15.20
N ASP A 342 21.57 -16.92 -14.17
CA ASP A 342 21.14 -18.32 -14.04
C ASP A 342 19.70 -18.48 -13.56
N SER A 343 19.33 -17.86 -12.42
CA SER A 343 18.03 -18.11 -11.77
C SER A 343 17.59 -17.05 -10.73
N ILE A 344 16.26 -16.95 -10.50
CA ILE A 344 15.69 -16.29 -9.32
C ILE A 344 15.42 -17.34 -8.26
N TYR A 345 15.78 -17.03 -7.03
CA TYR A 345 15.46 -17.83 -5.86
C TYR A 345 14.38 -17.17 -5.02
N TYR A 346 13.46 -18.00 -4.56
CA TYR A 346 12.33 -17.62 -3.71
C TYR A 346 12.56 -18.14 -2.30
N SER A 347 13.39 -17.47 -1.49
CA SER A 347 13.56 -17.89 -0.10
C SER A 347 14.06 -16.77 0.81
N ASN A 348 14.09 -17.04 2.12
CA ASN A 348 14.68 -16.15 3.11
C ASN A 348 16.18 -15.96 2.77
N PRO A 349 16.68 -14.72 2.69
CA PRO A 349 18.06 -14.43 2.29
C PRO A 349 19.11 -15.17 3.13
N LYS A 350 18.84 -15.45 4.41
CA LYS A 350 19.75 -16.22 5.26
C LYS A 350 20.00 -17.64 4.76
N LYS A 351 18.99 -18.29 4.19
CA LYS A 351 19.11 -19.64 3.59
C LYS A 351 19.77 -19.62 2.22
N LEU A 352 19.85 -18.45 1.58
CA LEU A 352 20.53 -18.27 0.29
C LEU A 352 22.02 -18.00 0.48
N LEU A 353 22.39 -17.26 1.53
CA LEU A 353 23.78 -17.03 1.91
C LEU A 353 24.52 -18.32 2.29
N GLU A 354 23.83 -19.36 2.75
CA GLU A 354 24.43 -20.70 2.97
C GLU A 354 24.75 -21.45 1.66
N LYS A 355 24.27 -20.95 0.51
CA LYS A 355 24.44 -21.55 -0.83
C LYS A 355 25.31 -20.71 -1.77
N LEU A 356 25.73 -19.53 -1.33
CA LEU A 356 26.65 -18.61 -2.01
C LEU A 356 28.01 -18.73 -1.36
#